data_AF-A0A0M6YMH5-F1
#
_entry.id   AF-A0A0M6YMH5-F1
#
_cell.length_a   1.000
_cell.length_b   1.000
_cell.length_c   1.000
_cell.angle_alpha   90.00
_cell.angle_beta   90.00
_cell.angle_gamma   90.00
#
_symmetry.space_group_name_H-M   'P 1'
#
loop_
_entity.id
_entity.type
_entity.pdbx_description
1 polymer ?
#
loop_
_entity_poly.entity_id
_entity_poly.type
_entity_poly.pdbx_seq_one_letter_code
_entity_poly.pdbx_strand_id
1 'polypeptide(L)'
;MITLSFSGDFPAARRAVFERAAVRWDEIITTQFDPITYEGVTITGMRIDASVVDIDGAEGVLGRAGPTVLRAGSELPLIGVMEFDRADVVDLEGAGSFEDVILHEMAHVLGFGTLWSRRNLIAGAGSIDPRFIGPAASREFALLDADGGSAVPVANTGGAGTRDGHWRELIFGDELLTGFLSGTGRPLSRMSIASFEDLGYAVDYGRADDFVLPGFRDLALKGVPEAVRSGILCRMERPEPIVLRQDES
;
A
#
# COMPACT_ATOMS: atom_id res chain seq x y z
N MET A 1 12.35 7.47 9.43
CA MET A 1 11.19 7.76 10.26
C MET A 1 10.13 8.42 9.39
N ILE A 2 8.93 7.88 9.41
CA ILE A 2 7.77 8.51 8.77
C ILE A 2 7.30 9.68 9.65
N THR A 3 7.09 10.83 9.02
CA THR A 3 6.52 12.01 9.66
C THR A 3 5.16 12.33 9.04
N LEU A 4 4.21 12.75 9.87
CA LEU A 4 2.84 13.01 9.46
C LEU A 4 2.53 14.49 9.56
N SER A 5 1.92 15.02 8.51
CA SER A 5 1.44 16.40 8.43
C SER A 5 -0.06 16.34 8.12
N PHE A 6 -0.89 16.85 9.03
CA PHE A 6 -2.34 16.74 8.91
C PHE A 6 -2.95 18.05 8.45
N SER A 7 -3.91 17.97 7.53
CA SER A 7 -4.72 19.10 7.08
C SER A 7 -6.21 18.85 7.33
N GLY A 8 -6.93 19.87 7.81
CA GLY A 8 -8.35 19.76 8.15
C GLY A 8 -8.64 19.23 9.55
N ASP A 9 -9.81 18.62 9.74
CA ASP A 9 -10.27 18.13 11.04
C ASP A 9 -9.73 16.73 11.37
N PHE A 10 -8.63 16.74 12.13
CA PHE A 10 -8.01 15.55 12.69
C PHE A 10 -7.99 15.63 14.21
N PRO A 11 -9.05 15.14 14.89
CA PRO A 11 -9.06 14.98 16.33
C PRO A 11 -7.87 14.12 16.81
N ALA A 12 -7.45 14.31 18.05
CA ALA A 12 -6.29 13.59 18.62
C ALA A 12 -6.43 12.07 18.50
N ALA A 13 -7.64 11.53 18.71
CA ALA A 13 -7.91 10.09 18.57
C ALA A 13 -7.62 9.59 17.15
N ARG A 14 -7.97 10.38 16.12
CA ARG A 14 -7.72 10.04 14.72
C ARG A 14 -6.23 10.08 14.40
N ARG A 15 -5.54 11.15 14.81
CA ARG A 15 -4.07 11.28 14.62
C ARG A 15 -3.32 10.10 15.21
N ALA A 16 -3.72 9.65 16.40
CA ALA A 16 -3.10 8.51 17.06
C ALA A 16 -3.19 7.20 16.25
N VAL A 17 -4.22 7.02 15.42
CA VAL A 17 -4.34 5.84 14.53
C VAL A 17 -3.29 5.91 13.41
N PHE A 18 -3.13 7.08 12.79
CA PHE A 18 -2.11 7.29 11.76
C PHE A 18 -0.70 7.14 12.32
N GLU A 19 -0.45 7.67 13.52
CA GLU A 19 0.84 7.54 14.19
C GLU A 19 1.17 6.07 14.50
N ARG A 20 0.19 5.24 14.89
CA ARG A 20 0.40 3.79 15.06
C ARG A 20 0.73 3.09 13.74
N ALA A 21 0.03 3.42 12.66
CA ALA A 21 0.33 2.87 11.33
C ALA A 21 1.73 3.29 10.84
N ALA A 22 2.13 4.53 11.07
CA ALA A 22 3.48 5.02 10.75
C ALA A 22 4.55 4.29 11.57
N VAL A 23 4.33 4.11 12.88
CA VAL A 23 5.23 3.31 13.74
C VAL A 23 5.31 1.87 13.24
N ARG A 24 4.19 1.25 12.86
CA ARG A 24 4.17 -0.10 12.31
C ARG A 24 5.04 -0.22 11.07
N TRP A 25 4.93 0.71 10.13
CA TRP A 25 5.80 0.74 8.94
C TRP A 25 7.27 1.00 9.28
N ASP A 26 7.57 1.91 10.20
CA ASP A 26 8.94 2.19 10.66
C ASP A 26 9.61 0.97 11.33
N GLU A 27 8.83 0.05 11.90
CA GLU A 27 9.33 -1.21 12.41
C GLU A 27 9.62 -2.24 11.31
N ILE A 28 8.85 -2.20 10.21
CA ILE A 28 8.93 -3.18 9.12
C ILE A 28 10.01 -2.81 8.10
N ILE A 29 10.13 -1.53 7.77
CA ILE A 29 11.07 -1.05 6.76
C ILE A 29 11.90 0.11 7.32
N THR A 30 13.16 0.21 6.89
CA THR A 30 14.01 1.35 7.24
C THR A 30 13.56 2.57 6.44
N THR A 31 12.90 3.51 7.10
CA THR A 31 12.46 4.80 6.52
C THR A 31 13.36 5.96 6.95
N GLN A 32 14.42 5.70 7.71
CA GLN A 32 15.40 6.72 8.07
C GLN A 32 16.39 6.86 6.91
N PHE A 33 16.52 8.09 6.44
CA PHE A 33 17.35 8.43 5.29
C PHE A 33 18.17 9.66 5.61
N ASP A 34 19.15 9.96 4.76
CA ASP A 34 19.88 11.22 4.87
C ASP A 34 18.91 12.42 4.77
N PRO A 35 19.06 13.42 5.65
CA PRO A 35 18.16 14.56 5.69
C PRO A 35 18.20 15.38 4.40
N ILE A 36 17.04 15.63 3.80
CA ILE A 36 16.88 16.51 2.62
C ILE A 36 16.10 17.74 3.04
N THR A 37 16.51 18.93 2.61
CA THR A 37 15.72 20.15 2.82
C THR A 37 14.91 20.45 1.56
N TYR A 38 13.60 20.30 1.65
CA TYR A 38 12.66 20.56 0.56
C TYR A 38 11.71 21.69 0.96
N GLU A 39 11.59 22.72 0.13
CA GLU A 39 10.76 23.91 0.39
C GLU A 39 10.99 24.55 1.78
N GLY A 40 12.23 24.53 2.26
CA GLY A 40 12.61 25.11 3.56
C GLY A 40 12.32 24.23 4.77
N VAL A 41 11.84 22.99 4.58
CA VAL A 41 11.62 22.00 5.64
C VAL A 41 12.64 20.86 5.51
N THR A 42 13.37 20.57 6.58
CA THR A 42 14.30 19.44 6.64
C THR A 42 13.55 18.14 6.98
N ILE A 43 13.68 17.13 6.11
CA ILE A 43 13.01 15.83 6.19
C ILE A 43 14.08 14.75 6.39
N THR A 44 14.10 14.11 7.57
CA THR A 44 15.08 13.08 7.99
C THR A 44 14.67 11.64 7.66
N GLY A 45 13.60 11.48 6.88
CA GLY A 45 13.03 10.19 6.50
C GLY A 45 12.02 10.39 5.39
N MET A 46 10.74 10.42 5.71
CA MET A 46 9.75 10.91 4.73
C MET A 46 8.62 11.66 5.41
N ARG A 47 7.91 12.47 4.63
CA ARG A 47 6.69 13.15 5.07
C ARG A 47 5.47 12.59 4.33
N ILE A 48 4.41 12.30 5.06
CA ILE A 48 3.10 11.99 4.49
C ILE A 48 2.14 13.12 4.87
N ASP A 49 1.63 13.79 3.85
CA ASP A 49 0.63 14.84 3.99
C ASP A 49 -0.77 14.16 3.95
N ALA A 50 -1.43 14.12 5.10
CA ALA A 50 -2.70 13.42 5.32
C ALA A 50 -3.89 14.39 5.38
N SER A 51 -5.00 14.03 4.72
CA SER A 51 -6.22 14.83 4.67
C SER A 51 -7.50 13.96 4.72
N VAL A 52 -8.61 14.57 5.15
CA VAL A 52 -9.97 14.00 5.04
C VAL A 52 -10.81 14.94 4.17
N VAL A 53 -11.16 14.48 2.98
CA VAL A 53 -11.78 15.27 1.91
C VAL A 53 -13.03 14.57 1.39
N ASP A 54 -13.83 15.27 0.58
CA ASP A 54 -14.93 14.62 -0.13
C ASP A 54 -14.34 14.02 -1.44
N ILE A 55 -14.46 12.70 -1.65
CA ILE A 55 -13.91 12.02 -2.83
C ILE A 55 -15.02 11.63 -3.81
N ASP A 56 -15.84 10.65 -3.46
CA ASP A 56 -16.96 10.18 -4.28
C ASP A 56 -18.24 9.86 -3.51
N GLY A 57 -18.24 10.04 -2.19
CA GLY A 57 -19.40 9.84 -1.33
C GLY A 57 -19.31 8.54 -0.55
N ALA A 58 -20.42 8.09 0.03
CA ALA A 58 -20.42 6.83 0.77
C ALA A 58 -20.36 5.66 -0.20
N GLU A 59 -19.56 4.65 0.15
CA GLU A 59 -19.31 3.46 -0.68
C GLU A 59 -18.62 3.81 -2.02
N GLY A 60 -17.37 3.40 -2.18
CA GLY A 60 -16.63 3.77 -3.38
C GLY A 60 -15.16 3.63 -3.13
N VAL A 61 -14.45 4.75 -3.14
CA VAL A 61 -13.03 4.86 -2.82
C VAL A 61 -12.87 5.30 -1.36
N LEU A 62 -12.46 4.39 -0.48
CA LEU A 62 -12.29 4.71 0.94
C LEU A 62 -11.10 5.64 1.20
N GLY A 63 -10.06 5.50 0.38
CA GLY A 63 -8.83 6.28 0.44
C GLY A 63 -8.07 6.27 -0.87
N ARG A 64 -7.13 7.22 -0.97
CA ARG A 64 -6.18 7.31 -2.08
C ARG A 64 -4.84 7.82 -1.58
N ALA A 65 -3.77 7.21 -2.05
CA ALA A 65 -2.44 7.60 -1.63
C ALA A 65 -1.37 7.29 -2.67
N GLY A 66 -0.24 8.00 -2.56
CA GLY A 66 0.91 7.80 -3.41
C GLY A 66 2.06 8.78 -3.13
N PRO A 67 3.27 8.48 -3.61
CA PRO A 67 4.41 9.37 -3.47
C PRO A 67 4.28 10.58 -4.42
N THR A 68 4.57 11.78 -3.94
CA THR A 68 4.54 13.01 -4.74
C THR A 68 5.95 13.53 -5.07
N VAL A 69 6.93 13.23 -4.22
CA VAL A 69 8.34 13.57 -4.41
C VAL A 69 9.21 12.35 -4.12
N LEU A 70 10.16 12.05 -5.01
CA LEU A 70 11.15 10.99 -4.85
C LEU A 70 12.55 11.55 -4.64
N ARG A 71 13.34 10.84 -3.85
CA ARG A 71 14.77 11.12 -3.62
C ARG A 71 15.58 10.88 -4.89
N ALA A 72 16.60 11.72 -5.13
CA ALA A 72 17.51 11.49 -6.24
C ALA A 72 18.30 10.19 -6.04
N GLY A 73 18.58 9.48 -7.13
CA GLY A 73 19.39 8.26 -7.12
C GLY A 73 18.63 7.03 -6.63
N SER A 74 18.22 7.00 -5.36
CA SER A 74 17.47 5.85 -4.83
C SER A 74 16.07 5.79 -5.41
N GLU A 75 15.46 6.92 -5.79
CA GLU A 75 14.05 7.07 -6.19
C GLU A 75 13.06 6.52 -5.16
N LEU A 76 13.46 6.46 -3.88
CA LEU A 76 12.54 6.18 -2.78
C LEU A 76 11.73 7.44 -2.43
N PRO A 77 10.47 7.30 -1.97
CA PRO A 77 9.63 8.40 -1.51
C PRO A 77 10.31 9.33 -0.49
N LEU A 78 10.21 10.64 -0.75
CA LEU A 78 10.55 11.72 0.19
C LEU A 78 9.29 12.34 0.78
N ILE A 79 8.31 12.62 -0.10
CA ILE A 79 7.01 13.18 0.27
C ILE A 79 5.94 12.34 -0.43
N GLY A 80 4.84 12.08 0.27
CA GLY A 80 3.63 11.51 -0.31
C GLY A 80 2.38 12.14 0.26
N VAL A 81 1.27 11.84 -0.40
CA VAL A 81 -0.07 12.29 -0.01
C VAL A 81 -0.92 11.07 0.34
N MET A 82 -1.83 11.25 1.29
CA MET A 82 -2.81 10.25 1.67
C MET A 82 -4.12 10.92 2.05
N GLU A 83 -5.19 10.61 1.32
CA GLU A 83 -6.50 11.25 1.50
C GLU A 83 -7.57 10.18 1.71
N PHE A 84 -8.50 10.44 2.63
CA PHE A 84 -9.62 9.55 2.94
C PHE A 84 -10.96 10.22 2.64
N ASP A 85 -11.93 9.45 2.14
CA ASP A 85 -13.28 9.97 1.91
C ASP A 85 -13.98 10.21 3.26
N ARG A 86 -14.32 11.46 3.53
CA ARG A 86 -15.06 11.90 4.70
C ARG A 86 -16.35 11.08 4.92
N ALA A 87 -17.02 10.67 3.85
CA ALA A 87 -18.26 9.93 3.92
C ALA A 87 -18.08 8.53 4.55
N ASP A 88 -16.90 7.92 4.39
CA ASP A 88 -16.62 6.54 4.82
C ASP A 88 -15.89 6.47 6.18
N VAL A 89 -15.20 7.54 6.60
CA VAL A 89 -14.37 7.54 7.82
C VAL A 89 -15.15 7.07 9.06
N VAL A 90 -16.38 7.55 9.26
CA VAL A 90 -17.17 7.20 10.47
C VAL A 90 -17.52 5.72 10.50
N ASP A 91 -17.87 5.14 9.35
CA ASP A 91 -18.23 3.74 9.26
C ASP A 91 -16.99 2.84 9.42
N LEU A 92 -15.84 3.25 8.88
CA LEU A 92 -14.56 2.56 9.08
C LEU A 92 -14.09 2.62 10.54
N GLU A 93 -14.24 3.77 11.20
CA GLU A 93 -13.96 3.92 12.63
C GLU A 93 -14.90 3.03 13.47
N GLY A 94 -16.20 3.00 13.13
CA GLY A 94 -17.20 2.17 13.79
C GLY A 94 -17.00 0.67 13.59
N ALA A 95 -16.51 0.26 12.42
CA ALA A 95 -16.20 -1.13 12.07
C ALA A 95 -14.81 -1.59 12.58
N GLY A 96 -13.97 -0.66 13.05
CA GLY A 96 -12.61 -0.94 13.49
C GLY A 96 -11.63 -1.26 12.35
N SER A 97 -11.98 -0.98 11.10
CA SER A 97 -11.15 -1.24 9.91
C SER A 97 -10.32 -0.02 9.49
N PHE A 98 -10.54 1.15 10.09
CA PHE A 98 -9.87 2.38 9.66
C PHE A 98 -8.34 2.31 9.76
N GLU A 99 -7.80 1.69 10.80
CA GLU A 99 -6.35 1.51 10.95
C GLU A 99 -5.76 0.63 9.85
N ASP A 100 -6.47 -0.42 9.43
CA ASP A 100 -6.04 -1.28 8.32
C ASP A 100 -6.01 -0.53 6.99
N VAL A 101 -7.02 0.31 6.72
CA VAL A 101 -7.04 1.16 5.51
C VAL A 101 -5.88 2.16 5.56
N ILE A 102 -5.59 2.78 6.71
CA ILE A 102 -4.44 3.68 6.82
C ILE A 102 -3.12 2.95 6.59
N LEU A 103 -2.95 1.76 7.17
CA LEU A 103 -1.75 0.96 6.98
C LEU A 103 -1.57 0.58 5.51
N HIS A 104 -2.66 0.23 4.83
CA HIS A 104 -2.71 -0.03 3.40
C HIS A 104 -2.32 1.19 2.56
N GLU A 105 -2.93 2.35 2.78
CA GLU A 105 -2.63 3.58 2.04
C GLU A 105 -1.17 4.03 2.22
N MET A 106 -0.63 3.90 3.43
CA MET A 106 0.79 4.19 3.68
C MET A 106 1.71 3.29 2.85
N ALA A 107 1.32 2.03 2.56
CA ALA A 107 2.06 1.15 1.67
C ALA A 107 2.21 1.75 0.26
N HIS A 108 1.13 2.34 -0.26
CA HIS A 108 1.14 3.00 -1.56
C HIS A 108 2.02 4.24 -1.60
N VAL A 109 2.02 5.04 -0.52
CA VAL A 109 2.95 6.17 -0.36
C VAL A 109 4.40 5.69 -0.35
N LEU A 110 4.67 4.54 0.28
CA LEU A 110 5.97 3.88 0.34
C LEU A 110 6.38 3.20 -0.98
N GLY A 111 5.52 3.21 -2.00
CA GLY A 111 5.87 2.75 -3.34
C GLY A 111 5.26 1.41 -3.74
N PHE A 112 4.53 0.75 -2.84
CA PHE A 112 3.82 -0.49 -3.17
C PHE A 112 2.77 -0.22 -4.24
N GLY A 113 2.83 -0.94 -5.35
CA GLY A 113 1.93 -0.76 -6.50
C GLY A 113 2.17 0.51 -7.32
N THR A 114 2.52 1.62 -6.67
CA THR A 114 2.71 2.94 -7.29
C THR A 114 4.05 3.06 -8.01
N LEU A 115 5.10 2.39 -7.53
CA LEU A 115 6.45 2.45 -8.13
C LEU A 115 6.86 1.18 -8.90
N TRP A 116 6.04 0.12 -8.91
CA TRP A 116 6.42 -1.15 -9.54
C TRP A 116 6.76 -1.03 -11.03
N SER A 117 5.92 -0.37 -11.82
CA SER A 117 6.18 -0.13 -13.25
C SER A 117 7.42 0.71 -13.46
N ARG A 118 7.61 1.75 -12.63
CA ARG A 118 8.79 2.62 -12.67
C ARG A 118 10.08 1.84 -12.42
N ARG A 119 10.03 0.82 -11.55
CA ARG A 119 11.16 -0.04 -11.20
C ARG A 119 11.30 -1.29 -12.06
N ASN A 120 10.44 -1.47 -13.07
CA ASN A 120 10.38 -2.68 -13.89
C ASN A 120 10.16 -3.96 -13.06
N LEU A 121 9.38 -3.86 -11.98
CA LEU A 121 9.06 -4.98 -11.09
C LEU A 121 7.75 -5.69 -11.44
N ILE A 122 7.05 -5.25 -12.49
CA ILE A 122 5.81 -5.85 -12.96
C ILE A 122 5.92 -6.25 -14.44
N ALA A 123 5.52 -7.47 -14.74
CA ALA A 123 5.41 -8.01 -16.09
C ALA A 123 3.93 -8.16 -16.48
N GLY A 124 3.61 -7.89 -17.74
CA GLY A 124 2.24 -8.05 -18.25
C GLY A 124 1.23 -7.07 -17.65
N ALA A 125 1.68 -5.92 -17.14
CA ALA A 125 0.77 -4.84 -16.70
C ALA A 125 -0.25 -4.53 -17.81
N GLY A 126 -1.51 -4.35 -17.44
CA GLY A 126 -2.56 -4.13 -18.42
C GLY A 126 -3.02 -5.39 -19.17
N SER A 127 -2.48 -6.57 -18.90
CA SER A 127 -2.93 -7.85 -19.45
C SER A 127 -3.92 -8.59 -18.55
N ILE A 128 -4.38 -9.77 -18.97
CA ILE A 128 -5.24 -10.62 -18.13
C ILE A 128 -4.47 -11.27 -16.97
N ASP A 129 -3.14 -11.31 -17.03
CA ASP A 129 -2.31 -11.97 -16.03
C ASP A 129 -1.04 -11.17 -15.72
N PRO A 130 -1.18 -9.95 -15.15
CA PRO A 130 -0.05 -9.20 -14.62
C PRO A 130 0.59 -9.96 -13.45
N ARG A 131 1.92 -9.90 -13.38
CA ARG A 131 2.73 -10.58 -12.38
C ARG A 131 3.80 -9.64 -11.83
N PHE A 132 3.99 -9.66 -10.53
CA PHE A 132 5.14 -9.02 -9.90
C PHE A 132 6.34 -9.96 -9.98
N ILE A 133 7.48 -9.43 -10.42
CA ILE A 133 8.68 -10.19 -10.80
C ILE A 133 9.90 -9.83 -9.94
N GLY A 134 9.70 -9.13 -8.82
CA GLY A 134 10.75 -8.85 -7.86
C GLY A 134 11.24 -10.14 -7.18
N PRO A 135 12.56 -10.40 -7.15
CA PRO A 135 13.11 -11.67 -6.68
C PRO A 135 12.82 -11.98 -5.21
N ALA A 136 12.74 -10.97 -4.33
CA ALA A 136 12.48 -11.18 -2.91
C ALA A 136 11.01 -11.61 -2.69
N ALA A 137 10.04 -10.89 -3.27
CA ALA A 137 8.63 -11.26 -3.15
C ALA A 137 8.33 -12.61 -3.81
N SER A 138 8.94 -12.89 -4.96
CA SER A 138 8.86 -14.19 -5.62
C SER A 138 9.37 -15.34 -4.74
N ARG A 139 10.45 -15.12 -3.99
CA ARG A 139 10.98 -16.13 -3.04
C ARG A 139 10.00 -16.42 -1.92
N GLU A 140 9.42 -15.39 -1.29
CA GLU A 140 8.45 -15.59 -0.20
C GLU A 140 7.13 -16.18 -0.72
N PHE A 141 6.70 -15.82 -1.93
CA PHE A 141 5.53 -16.42 -2.57
C PHE A 141 5.72 -17.92 -2.84
N ALA A 142 6.90 -18.35 -3.28
CA ALA A 142 7.19 -19.78 -3.48
C ALA A 142 7.15 -20.61 -2.19
N LEU A 143 7.27 -19.98 -1.01
CA LEU A 143 7.06 -20.64 0.29
C LEU A 143 5.57 -20.80 0.62
N LEU A 144 4.72 -19.92 0.11
CA LEU A 144 3.27 -19.98 0.26
C LEU A 144 2.62 -20.93 -0.75
N ASP A 145 3.13 -20.94 -1.99
CA ASP A 145 2.66 -21.78 -3.09
C ASP A 145 3.84 -22.24 -3.96
N ALA A 146 4.35 -23.44 -3.66
CA ALA A 146 5.48 -24.01 -4.40
C ALA A 146 5.14 -24.31 -5.88
N ASP A 147 3.86 -24.49 -6.20
CA ASP A 147 3.39 -24.81 -7.55
C ASP A 147 2.89 -23.56 -8.32
N GLY A 148 2.72 -22.43 -7.61
CA GLY A 148 2.21 -21.16 -8.14
C GLY A 148 3.14 -20.41 -9.09
N GLY A 149 4.38 -20.90 -9.25
CA GLY A 149 5.41 -20.32 -10.09
C GLY A 149 6.23 -19.24 -9.39
N SER A 150 7.17 -18.63 -10.13
CA SER A 150 8.16 -17.71 -9.58
C SER A 150 7.75 -16.24 -9.61
N ALA A 151 6.49 -15.90 -9.88
CA ALA A 151 6.05 -14.52 -10.01
C ALA A 151 4.67 -14.32 -9.36
N VAL A 152 4.56 -13.30 -8.53
CA VAL A 152 3.40 -13.10 -7.66
C VAL A 152 2.21 -12.61 -8.50
N PRO A 153 1.03 -13.26 -8.43
CA PRO A 153 -0.17 -12.78 -9.12
C PRO A 153 -0.58 -11.37 -8.66
N VAL A 154 -0.66 -10.45 -9.62
CA VAL A 154 -1.14 -9.08 -9.39
C VAL A 154 -2.61 -8.97 -9.78
N ALA A 155 -3.32 -8.03 -9.16
CA ALA A 155 -4.71 -7.71 -9.46
C ALA A 155 -4.86 -7.37 -10.95
N ASN A 156 -5.68 -8.16 -11.64
CA ASN A 156 -5.95 -8.07 -13.07
C ASN A 156 -7.34 -7.51 -13.38
N THR A 157 -8.16 -7.32 -12.34
CA THR A 157 -9.51 -6.75 -12.34
C THR A 157 -9.53 -5.43 -11.58
N GLY A 158 -10.70 -4.77 -11.53
CA GLY A 158 -10.87 -3.45 -10.92
C GLY A 158 -10.49 -2.29 -11.85
N GLY A 159 -10.65 -1.07 -11.35
CA GLY A 159 -10.29 0.15 -12.08
C GLY A 159 -8.78 0.42 -12.08
N ALA A 160 -8.38 1.56 -12.67
CA ALA A 160 -6.98 2.00 -12.69
C ALA A 160 -6.35 2.18 -11.30
N GLY A 161 -7.17 2.39 -10.27
CA GLY A 161 -6.75 2.47 -8.88
C GLY A 161 -6.45 1.12 -8.24
N THR A 162 -6.96 0.02 -8.79
CA THR A 162 -6.82 -1.33 -8.21
C THR A 162 -5.89 -2.20 -9.03
N ARG A 163 -6.14 -2.26 -10.33
CA ARG A 163 -5.40 -3.11 -11.26
C ARG A 163 -3.92 -2.74 -11.29
N ASP A 164 -3.07 -3.75 -11.42
CA ASP A 164 -1.62 -3.62 -11.59
C ASP A 164 -0.84 -3.04 -10.39
N GLY A 165 -1.46 -2.80 -9.24
CA GLY A 165 -0.71 -2.38 -8.03
C GLY A 165 -1.25 -2.89 -6.71
N HIS A 166 -2.05 -3.95 -6.78
CA HIS A 166 -2.47 -4.74 -5.63
C HIS A 166 -2.16 -6.20 -5.85
N TRP A 167 -2.09 -6.97 -4.77
CA TRP A 167 -2.14 -8.42 -4.88
C TRP A 167 -3.49 -8.90 -5.41
N ARG A 168 -3.48 -10.02 -6.14
CA ARG A 168 -4.70 -10.61 -6.70
C ARG A 168 -5.58 -11.17 -5.58
N GLU A 169 -6.68 -10.48 -5.31
CA GLU A 169 -7.70 -10.89 -4.32
C GLU A 169 -8.12 -12.37 -4.44
N LEU A 170 -8.32 -12.87 -5.67
CA LEU A 170 -8.72 -14.27 -5.90
C LEU A 170 -7.67 -15.31 -5.50
N ILE A 171 -6.44 -14.87 -5.20
CA ILE A 171 -5.36 -15.73 -4.69
C ILE A 171 -5.11 -15.46 -3.22
N PHE A 172 -5.07 -14.18 -2.82
CA PHE A 172 -4.59 -13.77 -1.51
C PHE A 172 -5.70 -13.47 -0.48
N GLY A 173 -6.95 -13.30 -0.92
CA GLY A 173 -8.09 -13.04 -0.04
C GLY A 173 -7.86 -11.82 0.85
N ASP A 174 -7.93 -12.03 2.17
CA ASP A 174 -7.89 -10.95 3.16
C ASP A 174 -6.48 -10.38 3.43
N GLU A 175 -5.46 -10.66 2.60
CA GLU A 175 -4.13 -10.06 2.75
C GLU A 175 -4.22 -8.53 2.65
N LEU A 176 -3.50 -7.80 3.50
CA LEU A 176 -3.67 -6.36 3.66
C LEU A 176 -3.59 -5.57 2.35
N LEU A 177 -2.72 -5.97 1.41
CA LEU A 177 -2.40 -5.23 0.19
C LEU A 177 -3.11 -5.77 -1.07
N THR A 178 -4.22 -6.47 -0.88
CA THR A 178 -5.21 -6.64 -1.94
C THR A 178 -6.06 -5.39 -2.10
N GLY A 179 -6.77 -5.27 -3.23
CA GLY A 179 -7.54 -4.05 -3.56
C GLY A 179 -8.91 -3.92 -2.93
N PHE A 180 -9.27 -4.81 -2.00
CA PHE A 180 -10.62 -4.90 -1.42
C PHE A 180 -10.55 -5.08 0.09
N LEU A 181 -11.38 -4.34 0.82
CA LEU A 181 -11.47 -4.51 2.26
C LEU A 181 -12.22 -5.81 2.56
N SER A 182 -11.56 -6.79 3.16
CA SER A 182 -12.23 -8.03 3.57
C SER A 182 -11.65 -8.68 4.81
N GLY A 183 -12.37 -9.71 5.28
CA GLY A 183 -12.04 -10.40 6.52
C GLY A 183 -12.22 -9.54 7.75
N THR A 184 -11.94 -10.13 8.91
CA THR A 184 -11.84 -9.41 10.20
C THR A 184 -10.39 -9.21 10.61
N GLY A 185 -9.45 -9.93 10.00
CA GLY A 185 -8.01 -9.72 10.14
C GLY A 185 -7.40 -9.54 8.76
N ARG A 186 -6.50 -8.58 8.64
CA ARG A 186 -5.86 -8.18 7.37
C ARG A 186 -4.35 -8.29 7.50
N PRO A 187 -3.81 -9.52 7.46
CA PRO A 187 -2.40 -9.75 7.72
C PRO A 187 -1.53 -9.08 6.66
N LEU A 188 -0.47 -8.41 7.11
CA LEU A 188 0.63 -7.98 6.26
C LEU A 188 1.66 -9.11 6.14
N SER A 189 1.63 -9.81 5.02
CA SER A 189 2.42 -11.02 4.80
C SER A 189 3.92 -10.72 4.58
N ARG A 190 4.75 -11.74 4.80
CA ARG A 190 6.19 -11.71 4.42
C ARG A 190 6.40 -11.39 2.94
N MET A 191 5.50 -11.87 2.07
CA MET A 191 5.51 -11.58 0.63
C MET A 191 5.32 -10.09 0.34
N SER A 192 4.39 -9.43 1.05
CA SER A 192 4.20 -7.99 0.96
C SER A 192 5.43 -7.22 1.41
N ILE A 193 6.01 -7.59 2.56
CA ILE A 193 7.24 -6.97 3.08
C ILE A 193 8.40 -7.14 2.08
N ALA A 194 8.54 -8.32 1.47
CA ALA A 194 9.58 -8.58 0.48
C ALA A 194 9.49 -7.67 -0.76
N SER A 195 8.29 -7.25 -1.17
CA SER A 195 8.15 -6.33 -2.30
C SER A 195 8.78 -4.96 -2.03
N PHE A 196 8.94 -4.55 -0.77
CA PHE A 196 9.69 -3.35 -0.40
C PHE A 196 11.20 -3.57 -0.46
N GLU A 197 11.70 -4.77 -0.19
CA GLU A 197 13.11 -5.13 -0.46
C GLU A 197 13.40 -4.97 -1.95
N ASP A 198 12.50 -5.46 -2.81
CA ASP A 198 12.62 -5.33 -4.26
C ASP A 198 12.54 -3.87 -4.75
N LEU A 199 11.89 -2.97 -3.99
CA LEU A 199 11.90 -1.52 -4.22
C LEU A 199 13.21 -0.83 -3.75
N GLY A 200 14.03 -1.52 -2.96
CA GLY A 200 15.30 -1.02 -2.42
C GLY A 200 15.27 -0.61 -0.94
N TYR A 201 14.23 -0.95 -0.19
CA TYR A 201 14.22 -0.77 1.26
C TYR A 201 14.99 -1.89 1.98
N ALA A 202 15.60 -1.56 3.12
CA ALA A 202 15.96 -2.58 4.11
C ALA A 202 14.72 -2.95 4.92
N VAL A 203 14.44 -4.26 5.06
CA VAL A 203 13.19 -4.77 5.66
C VAL A 203 13.46 -5.74 6.81
N ASP A 204 12.55 -5.78 7.79
CA ASP A 204 12.50 -6.76 8.88
C ASP A 204 11.34 -7.74 8.67
N TYR A 205 11.66 -8.90 8.12
CA TYR A 205 10.71 -9.97 7.89
C TYR A 205 10.12 -10.59 9.17
N GLY A 206 10.76 -10.40 10.33
CA GLY A 206 10.26 -10.85 11.62
C GLY A 206 9.04 -10.05 12.11
N ARG A 207 8.75 -8.93 11.44
CA ARG A 207 7.56 -8.11 11.71
C ARG A 207 6.34 -8.49 10.90
N ALA A 208 6.44 -9.46 9.98
CA ALA A 208 5.29 -9.95 9.23
C ALA A 208 4.21 -10.54 10.15
N ASP A 209 2.96 -10.42 9.73
CA ASP A 209 1.87 -11.19 10.33
C ASP A 209 1.86 -12.60 9.74
N ASP A 210 1.33 -13.56 10.52
CA ASP A 210 1.11 -14.91 10.03
C ASP A 210 0.11 -14.89 8.87
N PHE A 211 0.51 -15.44 7.74
CA PHE A 211 -0.32 -15.52 6.55
C PHE A 211 -0.15 -16.86 5.85
N VAL A 212 -1.27 -17.43 5.43
CA VAL A 212 -1.34 -18.63 4.59
C VAL A 212 -2.34 -18.37 3.48
N LEU A 213 -2.16 -19.04 2.34
CA LEU A 213 -3.12 -18.90 1.26
C LEU A 213 -4.49 -19.43 1.67
N PRO A 214 -5.57 -18.69 1.35
CA PRO A 214 -6.92 -19.13 1.63
C PRO A 214 -7.29 -20.33 0.76
N GLY A 215 -8.18 -21.19 1.26
CA GLY A 215 -8.79 -22.22 0.42
C GLY A 215 -9.71 -21.58 -0.63
N PHE A 216 -9.67 -22.06 -1.86
CA PHE A 216 -10.54 -21.55 -2.93
C PHE A 216 -12.04 -21.60 -2.58
N ARG A 217 -12.46 -22.62 -1.82
CA ARG A 217 -13.83 -22.72 -1.31
C ARG A 217 -14.17 -21.59 -0.33
N ASP A 218 -13.23 -21.18 0.51
CA ASP A 218 -13.46 -20.09 1.47
C ASP A 218 -13.59 -18.75 0.75
N LEU A 219 -12.78 -18.53 -0.29
CA LEU A 219 -12.91 -17.38 -1.18
C LEU A 219 -14.28 -17.37 -1.88
N ALA A 220 -14.72 -18.51 -2.40
CA ALA A 220 -16.04 -18.66 -3.03
C ALA A 220 -17.18 -18.37 -2.05
N LEU A 221 -17.12 -18.87 -0.81
CA LEU A 221 -18.10 -18.58 0.23
C LEU A 221 -18.15 -17.10 0.63
N LYS A 222 -17.02 -16.40 0.50
CA LYS A 222 -16.91 -14.95 0.71
C LYS A 222 -17.37 -14.12 -0.50
N GLY A 223 -17.77 -14.76 -1.59
CA GLY A 223 -18.17 -14.09 -2.83
C GLY A 223 -17.01 -13.45 -3.61
N VAL A 224 -15.75 -13.78 -3.29
CA VAL A 224 -14.56 -13.24 -4.01
C VAL A 224 -14.55 -13.53 -5.53
N PRO A 225 -14.99 -14.71 -6.01
CA PRO A 225 -15.09 -14.96 -7.46
C PRO A 225 -16.34 -14.34 -8.09
N GLU A 226 -17.28 -13.84 -7.29
CA GLU A 226 -18.46 -13.12 -7.78
C GLU A 226 -18.10 -11.63 -7.88
N ALA A 227 -18.54 -10.95 -8.94
CA ALA A 227 -18.33 -9.51 -9.15
C ALA A 227 -19.08 -8.61 -8.14
N VAL A 228 -19.30 -9.09 -6.91
CA VAL A 228 -20.23 -8.57 -5.89
C VAL A 228 -19.48 -8.17 -4.63
N ARG A 229 -18.38 -7.42 -4.77
CA ARG A 229 -17.91 -6.60 -3.65
C ARG A 229 -18.23 -5.13 -3.94
N SER A 230 -19.20 -4.62 -3.19
CA SER A 230 -19.47 -3.19 -3.08
C SER A 230 -18.28 -2.58 -2.33
N GLY A 231 -17.54 -1.69 -2.97
CA GLY A 231 -16.42 -0.98 -2.38
C GLY A 231 -15.06 -1.36 -2.97
N ILE A 232 -14.39 -0.37 -3.56
CA ILE A 232 -12.97 -0.42 -3.89
C ILE A 232 -12.24 0.02 -2.61
N LEU A 233 -11.35 -0.80 -2.04
CA LEU A 233 -10.63 -0.44 -0.80
C LEU A 233 -9.94 0.92 -0.95
N CYS A 234 -9.28 1.10 -2.10
CA CYS A 234 -8.43 2.22 -2.38
C CYS A 234 -8.40 2.52 -3.87
N ARG A 235 -8.28 3.80 -4.22
CA ARG A 235 -7.73 4.20 -5.51
C ARG A 235 -6.27 4.59 -5.31
N MET A 236 -5.33 3.75 -5.75
CA MET A 236 -3.93 4.18 -5.81
C MET A 236 -3.83 5.49 -6.60
N GLU A 237 -3.26 6.52 -5.98
CA GLU A 237 -2.83 7.66 -6.76
C GLU A 237 -1.53 7.28 -7.46
N ARG A 238 -1.53 7.41 -8.78
CA ARG A 238 -0.33 7.40 -9.59
C ARG A 238 -0.02 8.84 -10.01
N PRO A 239 0.29 9.76 -9.08
CA PRO A 239 0.81 11.04 -9.50
C PRO A 239 2.10 10.76 -10.30
N GLU A 240 2.46 11.64 -11.22
CA GLU A 240 3.83 11.62 -11.75
C GLU A 240 4.71 12.31 -10.71
N PRO A 241 5.45 11.58 -9.86
CA PRO A 241 6.17 12.23 -8.78
C PRO A 241 7.34 13.02 -9.35
N ILE A 242 7.63 14.14 -8.69
CA ILE A 242 8.82 14.92 -8.98
C ILE A 242 10.02 14.15 -8.42
N VAL A 243 11.03 13.89 -9.25
CA VAL A 243 12.30 13.34 -8.78
C VAL A 243 13.27 14.48 -8.56
N LEU A 244 13.77 14.62 -7.34
CA LEU A 244 14.77 15.63 -7.02
C LEU A 244 16.04 15.41 -7.86
N ARG A 245 16.70 16.51 -8.23
CA ARG A 245 18.02 16.43 -8.86
C ARG A 245 19.08 16.13 -7.82
N GLN A 246 20.22 15.59 -8.25
CA GLN A 246 21.32 15.23 -7.34
C GLN A 246 21.91 16.43 -6.57
N ASP A 247 21.78 17.64 -7.09
CA ASP A 247 22.19 18.89 -6.44
C ASP A 247 21.14 19.47 -5.48
N GLU A 248 19.93 18.92 -5.49
CA GLU A 248 18.81 19.27 -4.60
C GLU A 248 18.64 18.24 -3.46
N SER A 249 19.55 17.28 -3.37
CA SER A 249 19.56 16.16 -2.40
C SER A 249 20.40 16.47 -1.17
#